data_AF-J9E2H8-F1
#
_entry.id   AF-J9E2H8-F1
#
_cell.length_a   1.000
_cell.length_b   1.000
_cell.length_c   1.000
_cell.angle_alpha   90.00
_cell.angle_beta   90.00
_cell.angle_gamma   90.00
#
_symmetry.space_group_name_H-M   'P 1'
#
loop_
_entity.id
_entity.type
_entity.pdbx_description
1 polymer ?
#
loop_
_entity_poly.entity_id
_entity_poly.type
_entity_poly.pdbx_seq_one_letter_code
_entity_poly.pdbx_strand_id
1 'polypeptide(L)'
;NSSCFYSGRAQDIWSLGVTLYAFVYGVVPFWDSYVIALHKKIKNDAVNFPKTPVISKSLKLLILNLLKKDPGLRLMLNEIKEHDWVTQNGHYPMPSEATNCKLITVTNEEIQNCVRNMPHLDTLILIKFMVNRRRFGNPFK
;
A
#
# COMPACT_ATOMS: atom_id res chain seq x y z
N ASN A 1 -20.69 20.89 -11.75
CA ASN A 1 -19.52 20.36 -12.48
C ASN A 1 -18.29 20.39 -11.60
N SER A 2 -17.99 19.28 -10.92
CA SER A 2 -16.71 19.08 -10.24
C SER A 2 -16.29 17.66 -10.53
N SER A 3 -15.52 17.46 -11.60
CA SER A 3 -14.86 16.18 -11.86
C SER A 3 -13.99 15.85 -10.65
N CYS A 4 -14.38 14.81 -9.91
CA CYS A 4 -13.59 14.29 -8.80
C CYS A 4 -12.25 13.80 -9.35
N PHE A 5 -11.19 14.59 -9.20
CA PHE A 5 -9.83 14.17 -9.57
C PHE A 5 -9.34 13.15 -8.56
N TYR A 6 -9.50 11.87 -8.91
CA TYR A 6 -8.93 10.75 -8.18
C TYR A 6 -7.46 10.56 -8.61
N SER A 7 -6.55 10.50 -7.65
CA SER A 7 -5.13 10.21 -7.89
C SER A 7 -4.69 9.09 -6.95
N GLY A 8 -4.50 7.89 -7.51
CA GLY A 8 -3.99 6.74 -6.75
C GLY A 8 -2.65 7.02 -6.07
N ARG A 9 -1.73 7.69 -6.78
CA ARG A 9 -0.44 8.13 -6.23
C ARG A 9 -0.61 9.02 -4.99
N ALA A 10 -1.51 10.00 -5.05
CA ALA A 10 -1.77 10.86 -3.90
C ALA A 10 -2.39 10.08 -2.73
N GLN A 11 -3.24 9.08 -3.03
CA GLN A 11 -3.81 8.19 -2.01
C GLN A 11 -2.74 7.29 -1.36
N ASP A 12 -1.77 6.79 -2.11
CA ASP A 12 -0.65 6.02 -1.57
C ASP A 12 0.20 6.88 -0.63
N ILE A 13 0.48 8.13 -1.03
CA ILE A 13 1.20 9.10 -0.19
C ILE A 13 0.44 9.38 1.12
N TRP A 14 -0.89 9.47 1.07
CA TRP A 14 -1.70 9.61 2.27
C TRP A 14 -1.55 8.42 3.20
N SER A 15 -1.66 7.20 2.66
CA SER A 15 -1.49 5.96 3.41
C SER A 15 -0.09 5.90 4.04
N LEU A 16 0.95 6.31 3.30
CA LEU A 16 2.32 6.43 3.81
C LEU A 16 2.40 7.39 5.02
N GLY A 17 1.73 8.54 4.95
CA GLY A 17 1.66 9.50 6.06
C GLY A 17 1.00 8.92 7.31
N VAL A 18 -0.10 8.17 7.15
CA VAL A 18 -0.79 7.49 8.25
C VAL A 18 0.11 6.42 8.87
N THR A 19 0.77 5.61 8.04
CA THR A 19 1.70 4.56 8.50
C THR A 19 2.91 5.15 9.22
N LEU A 20 3.52 6.21 8.69
CA LEU A 20 4.66 6.88 9.32
C LEU A 20 4.26 7.45 10.70
N TYR A 21 3.09 8.10 10.80
CA TYR A 21 2.58 8.57 12.08
C TYR A 21 2.41 7.40 13.07
N ALA A 22 1.87 6.26 12.61
CA ALA A 22 1.69 5.08 13.44
C ALA A 22 3.02 4.47 13.91
N PHE A 23 4.07 4.47 13.08
CA PHE A 23 5.40 4.02 13.51
C PHE A 23 5.99 4.90 14.61
N VAL A 24 5.71 6.19 14.59
CA VAL A 24 6.23 7.16 15.57
C VAL A 24 5.48 7.10 16.90
N TYR A 25 4.15 7.04 16.84
CA TYR A 25 3.29 7.20 18.02
C TYR A 25 2.61 5.91 18.49
N GLY A 26 2.68 4.82 17.72
CA GLY A 26 1.99 3.56 18.01
C GLY A 26 0.46 3.62 17.85
N VAL A 27 -0.08 4.74 17.36
CA VAL A 27 -1.51 4.97 17.15
C VAL A 27 -1.74 5.69 15.82
N VAL A 28 -2.97 5.65 15.30
CA VAL A 28 -3.32 6.36 14.06
C VAL A 28 -3.64 7.84 14.32
N PRO A 29 -3.45 8.74 13.32
CA PRO A 29 -3.68 10.17 13.48
C PRO A 29 -5.16 10.55 13.59
N PHE A 30 -6.06 9.73 13.04
CA PHE A 30 -7.50 9.93 13.08
C PHE A 30 -8.19 8.63 13.51
N TRP A 31 -9.07 8.71 14.50
CA TRP A 31 -9.84 7.56 14.97
C TRP A 31 -11.22 8.01 15.46
N ASP A 32 -12.21 7.17 15.22
CA ASP A 32 -13.55 7.28 15.78
C ASP A 32 -14.25 5.91 15.72
N SER A 33 -15.16 5.65 16.66
CA SER A 33 -15.97 4.42 16.67
C SER A 33 -16.99 4.40 15.53
N TYR A 34 -17.41 5.56 15.03
CA TYR A 34 -18.40 5.68 13.97
C TYR A 34 -17.76 6.12 12.65
N VAL A 35 -17.99 5.35 11.59
CA VAL A 35 -17.39 5.59 10.26
C VAL A 35 -17.66 7.00 9.73
N ILE A 36 -18.87 7.54 9.93
CA ILE A 36 -19.24 8.88 9.47
C ILE A 36 -18.46 9.97 10.22
N ALA A 37 -18.30 9.81 11.54
CA ALA A 37 -17.51 10.71 12.35
C ALA A 37 -16.02 10.62 11.98
N LEU A 38 -15.49 9.41 11.77
CA LEU A 38 -14.13 9.20 11.29
C LEU A 38 -13.87 9.92 9.96
N HIS A 39 -14.76 9.77 8.97
CA HIS A 39 -14.64 10.48 7.70
C HIS A 39 -14.67 12.00 7.88
N LYS A 40 -15.50 12.53 8.78
CA LYS A 40 -15.54 13.96 9.10
C LYS A 40 -14.20 14.43 9.69
N LYS A 41 -13.60 13.66 10.60
CA LYS A 41 -12.27 13.97 11.16
C LYS A 41 -11.17 13.90 10.10
N ILE A 42 -11.17 12.84 9.29
CA ILE A 42 -10.22 12.69 8.18
C ILE A 42 -10.32 13.88 7.22
N LYS A 43 -11.51 14.41 6.96
CA LYS A 43 -11.70 15.53 6.03
C LYS A 43 -11.29 16.89 6.64
N ASN A 44 -11.64 17.14 7.91
CA ASN A 44 -11.63 18.49 8.46
C ASN A 44 -10.62 18.71 9.59
N ASP A 45 -10.30 17.68 10.36
CA ASP A 45 -9.47 17.85 11.56
C ASP A 45 -8.00 17.92 11.19
N ALA A 46 -7.27 18.79 11.90
CA ALA A 46 -5.82 18.84 11.85
C ALA A 46 -5.19 17.59 12.48
N VAL A 47 -3.98 17.24 12.05
CA VAL A 47 -3.19 16.17 12.68
C VAL A 47 -2.75 16.62 14.06
N ASN A 48 -3.16 15.89 15.10
CA ASN A 48 -2.69 16.12 16.46
C ASN A 48 -1.36 15.38 16.69
N PHE A 49 -0.41 16.01 17.39
CA PHE A 49 0.87 15.39 17.73
C PHE A 49 0.98 15.30 19.26
N PRO A 50 0.98 14.09 19.84
CA PRO A 50 1.21 13.89 21.27
C PRO A 50 2.52 14.54 21.75
N LYS A 51 2.56 14.92 23.04
CA LYS A 51 3.77 15.50 23.66
C LYS A 51 4.95 14.53 23.70
N THR A 52 4.67 13.22 23.67
CA THR A 52 5.64 12.14 23.79
C THR A 52 5.37 11.05 22.74
N PRO A 53 6.39 10.55 22.02
CA PRO A 53 7.77 11.04 22.00
C PRO A 53 7.87 12.44 21.36
N VAL A 54 8.89 13.20 21.78
CA VAL A 54 9.23 14.46 21.11
C VAL A 54 9.93 14.13 19.80
N ILE A 55 9.41 14.64 18.70
CA ILE A 55 9.97 14.43 17.36
C ILE A 55 10.63 15.69 16.83
N SER A 56 11.54 15.50 15.86
CA SER A 56 12.17 16.63 15.18
C SER A 56 11.14 17.44 14.37
N LYS A 57 11.42 18.74 14.20
CA LYS A 57 10.60 19.64 13.36
C LYS A 57 10.49 19.12 11.93
N SER A 58 11.57 18.54 11.39
CA SER A 58 11.62 18.00 10.02
C SER A 58 10.67 16.80 9.85
N LEU A 59 10.65 15.85 10.79
CA LEU A 59 9.69 14.73 10.76
C LEU A 59 8.24 15.22 10.86
N LYS A 60 7.97 16.17 11.77
CA LYS A 60 6.64 16.75 11.94
C LYS A 60 6.14 17.41 10.63
N LEU A 61 7.01 18.18 9.97
CA LEU A 61 6.70 18.82 8.69
C LEU A 61 6.44 17.80 7.58
N LEU A 62 7.25 16.73 7.51
CA LEU A 62 7.04 15.64 6.57
C LEU A 62 5.65 15.02 6.74
N ILE A 63 5.29 14.60 7.96
CA ILE A 63 3.98 13.99 8.25
C ILE A 63 2.83 14.94 7.88
N LEU A 64 2.95 16.23 8.21
CA LEU A 64 1.93 17.23 7.85
C LEU A 64 1.77 17.37 6.33
N ASN A 65 2.86 17.35 5.57
CA ASN A 65 2.83 17.46 4.11
C ASN A 65 2.25 16.20 3.43
N LEU A 66 2.53 15.01 3.98
CA LEU A 66 1.93 13.75 3.53
C LEU A 66 0.41 13.71 3.81
N LEU A 67 -0.01 14.28 4.95
CA LEU A 67 -1.40 14.28 5.43
C LEU A 67 -2.17 15.57 5.08
N LYS A 68 -1.74 16.31 4.06
CA LYS A 68 -2.54 17.42 3.52
C LYS A 68 -3.85 16.90 2.93
N LYS A 69 -4.94 17.58 3.27
CA LYS A 69 -6.31 17.18 2.87
C LYS A 69 -6.51 17.31 1.37
N ASP A 70 -6.06 18.43 0.80
CA ASP A 70 -6.05 18.64 -0.64
C ASP A 70 -4.98 17.76 -1.29
N PRO A 71 -5.35 16.81 -2.17
CA PRO A 71 -4.40 15.97 -2.90
C PRO A 71 -3.43 16.77 -3.79
N GLY A 72 -3.83 17.94 -4.29
CA GLY A 72 -3.01 18.80 -5.15
C GLY A 72 -1.93 19.58 -4.38
N LEU A 73 -2.09 19.72 -3.06
CA LEU A 73 -1.10 20.35 -2.19
C LEU A 73 -0.21 19.35 -1.45
N ARG A 74 -0.54 18.05 -1.55
CA ARG A 74 0.15 16.95 -0.88
C ARG A 74 1.50 16.70 -1.52
N LEU A 75 2.52 16.39 -0.70
CA LEU A 75 3.88 16.16 -1.17
C LEU A 75 3.92 15.05 -2.22
N MET A 76 4.63 15.24 -3.32
CA MET A 76 4.84 14.22 -4.35
C MET A 76 6.01 13.30 -3.99
N LEU A 77 6.03 12.08 -4.55
CA LEU A 77 7.04 11.08 -4.19
C LEU A 77 8.49 11.55 -4.45
N ASN A 78 8.74 12.28 -5.53
CA ASN A 78 10.05 12.88 -5.82
C ASN A 78 10.49 13.85 -4.70
N GLU A 79 9.57 14.71 -4.23
CA GLU A 79 9.83 15.62 -3.11
C GLU A 79 10.07 14.86 -1.80
N ILE A 80 9.37 13.75 -1.55
CA ILE A 80 9.58 12.90 -0.37
C ILE A 80 10.99 12.32 -0.37
N LYS A 81 11.45 11.83 -1.54
CA LYS A 81 12.77 11.19 -1.68
C LYS A 81 13.93 12.15 -1.42
N GLU A 82 13.71 13.45 -1.59
CA GLU A 82 14.70 14.50 -1.37
C GLU A 82 14.58 15.15 0.02
N HIS A 83 13.47 14.92 0.74
CA HIS A 83 13.18 15.58 2.00
C HIS A 83 14.28 15.36 3.06
N ASP A 84 14.68 16.42 3.75
CA ASP A 84 15.78 16.43 4.73
C ASP A 84 15.71 15.31 5.76
N TRP A 85 14.51 15.04 6.31
CA TRP A 85 14.31 13.95 7.27
C TRP A 85 14.56 12.56 6.66
N VAL A 86 14.21 12.36 5.38
CA VAL A 86 14.35 11.08 4.68
C VAL A 86 15.81 10.82 4.33
N THR A 87 16.52 11.86 3.89
CA THR A 87 17.90 11.74 3.40
C THR A 87 18.97 12.07 4.44
N GLN A 88 18.56 12.39 5.67
CA GLN A 88 19.43 12.95 6.72
C GLN A 88 20.23 14.16 6.21
N ASN A 89 19.53 15.18 5.69
CA ASN A 89 20.11 16.36 5.05
C ASN A 89 21.07 16.00 3.90
N GLY A 90 20.71 15.02 3.07
CA GLY A 90 21.50 14.58 1.92
C GLY A 90 22.65 13.61 2.21
N HIS A 91 22.90 13.24 3.47
CA HIS A 91 23.93 12.25 3.81
C HIS A 91 23.61 10.84 3.30
N TYR A 92 22.33 10.50 3.16
CA TYR A 92 21.84 9.21 2.70
C TYR A 92 20.79 9.42 1.59
N PRO A 93 21.19 9.73 0.35
CA PRO A 93 20.26 9.94 -0.74
C PRO A 93 19.51 8.66 -1.11
N MET A 94 18.22 8.80 -1.44
CA MET A 94 17.43 7.68 -1.94
C MET A 94 17.89 7.27 -3.35
N PRO A 95 17.88 5.97 -3.69
CA PRO A 95 18.26 5.52 -5.02
C PRO A 95 17.30 6.06 -6.09
N SER A 96 17.88 6.32 -7.28
CA SER A 96 17.11 6.75 -8.45
C SER A 96 16.10 5.68 -8.89
N GLU A 97 15.07 6.09 -9.63
CA GLU A 97 14.11 5.13 -10.19
C GLU A 97 14.78 4.12 -11.12
N ALA A 98 15.77 4.54 -11.91
CA ALA A 98 16.51 3.63 -12.79
C ALA A 98 17.25 2.52 -12.02
N THR A 99 17.70 2.81 -10.80
CA THR A 99 18.38 1.84 -9.93
C THR A 99 17.38 0.96 -9.17
N ASN A 100 16.28 1.55 -8.70
CA ASN A 100 15.31 0.86 -7.83
C ASN A 100 14.23 0.09 -8.59
N CYS A 101 13.86 0.56 -9.78
CA CYS A 101 12.88 -0.08 -10.64
C CYS A 101 13.60 -0.97 -11.66
N LYS A 102 13.82 -2.24 -11.30
CA LYS A 102 14.12 -3.24 -12.32
C LYS A 102 12.85 -3.41 -13.16
N LEU A 103 12.89 -2.98 -14.41
CA LEU A 103 11.78 -3.23 -15.33
C LEU A 103 11.63 -4.74 -15.47
N ILE A 104 10.64 -5.32 -14.80
CA ILE A 104 10.27 -6.71 -14.98
C ILE A 104 9.54 -6.77 -16.32
N THR A 105 10.26 -7.16 -17.37
CA THR A 105 9.66 -7.44 -18.67
C THR A 105 8.91 -8.76 -18.54
N VAL A 106 7.58 -8.68 -18.56
CA VAL A 106 6.74 -9.89 -18.59
C VAL A 106 7.05 -10.62 -19.89
N THR A 107 7.59 -11.82 -19.77
CA THR A 107 7.91 -12.68 -20.91
C THR A 107 6.61 -13.29 -21.47
N ASN A 108 6.62 -13.60 -22.76
CA ASN A 108 5.49 -14.32 -23.39
C ASN A 108 5.21 -15.65 -22.68
N GLU A 109 6.24 -16.29 -22.13
CA GLU A 109 6.12 -17.52 -21.34
C GLU A 109 5.37 -17.29 -20.02
N GLU A 110 5.68 -16.21 -19.28
CA GLU A 110 4.94 -15.85 -18.06
C GLU A 110 3.46 -15.53 -18.35
N ILE A 111 3.16 -14.91 -19.49
CA ILE A 111 1.76 -14.66 -19.93
C ILE A 111 1.05 -15.99 -20.23
N GLN A 112 1.69 -16.91 -20.95
CA GLN A 112 1.08 -18.22 -21.24
C GLN A 112 0.85 -19.04 -19.95
N ASN A 113 1.74 -18.89 -18.97
CA ASN A 113 1.66 -19.59 -17.70
C ASN A 113 0.83 -18.86 -16.62
N CYS A 114 0.32 -17.66 -16.88
CA CYS A 114 -0.45 -16.89 -15.89
C CYS A 114 -1.87 -17.44 -15.71
N VAL A 115 -2.41 -18.14 -16.72
CA VAL A 115 -3.69 -18.84 -16.65
C VAL A 115 -3.42 -20.35 -16.60
N ARG A 116 -3.40 -20.91 -15.40
CA ARG A 116 -3.39 -22.37 -15.25
C ARG A 116 -4.82 -22.86 -15.27
N ASN A 117 -5.18 -23.66 -16.27
CA ASN A 117 -6.43 -24.40 -16.25
C ASN A 117 -6.43 -25.32 -15.02
N MET A 118 -7.18 -24.95 -14.00
CA MET A 118 -7.41 -25.82 -12.86
C MET A 118 -8.25 -27.00 -13.38
N PRO A 119 -7.78 -28.25 -13.27
CA PRO A 119 -8.60 -29.40 -13.63
C PRO A 119 -9.93 -29.30 -12.88
N HIS A 120 -11.04 -29.63 -13.55
CA HIS A 120 -12.35 -29.60 -12.91
C HIS A 120 -12.31 -30.38 -11.59
N LEU A 121 -13.04 -29.89 -10.59
CA LEU A 121 -13.07 -30.47 -9.24
C LEU A 121 -13.39 -31.97 -9.29
N ASP A 122 -14.27 -32.39 -10.20
CA ASP A 122 -14.65 -33.78 -10.42
C ASP A 122 -13.46 -34.66 -10.84
N THR A 123 -12.56 -34.13 -11.66
CA THR A 123 -11.32 -34.82 -12.06
C THR A 123 -10.37 -34.99 -10.88
N LEU A 124 -10.25 -33.97 -10.02
CA LEU A 124 -9.42 -34.05 -8.81
C LEU A 124 -10.01 -35.01 -7.77
N ILE A 125 -11.33 -35.02 -7.60
CA ILE A 125 -12.04 -35.97 -6.73
C ILE A 125 -11.83 -37.40 -7.23
N LEU A 126 -11.97 -37.63 -8.54
CA LEU A 126 -11.78 -38.94 -9.15
C LEU A 126 -10.32 -39.43 -9.01
N ILE A 127 -9.33 -38.58 -9.30
CA ILE A 127 -7.91 -38.91 -9.12
C ILE A 127 -7.60 -39.21 -7.65
N LYS A 128 -8.08 -38.37 -6.72
CA LYS A 128 -7.86 -38.59 -5.27
C LYS A 128 -8.47 -39.91 -4.83
N PHE A 129 -9.67 -40.23 -5.30
CA PHE A 129 -10.33 -41.51 -5.02
C PHE A 129 -9.53 -42.70 -5.56
N MET A 130 -9.08 -42.64 -6.82
CA MET A 130 -8.28 -43.71 -7.46
C MET A 130 -6.95 -43.95 -6.74
N VAL A 131 -6.24 -42.88 -6.35
CA VAL A 131 -4.99 -42.96 -5.60
C VAL A 131 -5.21 -43.58 -4.22
N ASN A 132 -6.26 -43.18 -3.51
CA ASN A 132 -6.55 -43.68 -2.17
C ASN A 132 -6.97 -45.17 -2.19
N ARG A 133 -7.64 -45.62 -3.26
CA ARG A 133 -8.09 -47.02 -3.42
C ARG A 133 -7.09 -47.91 -4.17
N ARG A 134 -5.94 -47.37 -4.63
CA ARG A 134 -4.94 -48.06 -5.46
C ARG A 134 -5.55 -48.84 -6.64
N ARG A 135 -6.65 -48.33 -7.20
CA ARG A 135 -7.34 -48.92 -8.35
C ARG A 135 -7.54 -47.85 -9.41
N PHE A 136 -7.03 -48.13 -10.61
CA PHE A 136 -7.06 -47.20 -11.74
C PHE A 136 -8.29 -47.40 -12.64
N GLY A 137 -9.47 -47.55 -12.04
CA GLY A 137 -10.76 -47.66 -12.76
C GLY A 137 -11.70 -46.53 -12.38
N ASN A 138 -12.50 -46.06 -13.34
CA ASN A 138 -13.56 -45.06 -13.07
C ASN A 138 -14.64 -45.71 -12.19
N PRO A 139 -14.86 -45.26 -10.94
CA PRO A 139 -15.83 -45.86 -10.03
C PRO A 139 -17.28 -45.45 -10.32
N PHE A 140 -17.50 -44.52 -11.26
CA PHE A 140 -18.81 -43.97 -11.63
C PHE A 140 -19.29 -44.46 -13.01
N LYS A 141 -18.67 -45.52 -13.54
CA LYS A 141 -19.09 -46.22 -14.76
C LYS A 141 -19.52 -47.64 -14.43
#